data_AF-A0A520LY36-F1
#
_entry.id   AF-A0A520LY36-F1
#
_cell.length_a   1.000
_cell.length_b   1.000
_cell.length_c   1.000
_cell.angle_alpha   90.00
_cell.angle_beta   90.00
_cell.angle_gamma   90.00
#
_symmetry.space_group_name_H-M   'P 1'
#
loop_
_entity.id
_entity.type
_entity.pdbx_description
1 polymer ?
#
loop_
_entity_poly.entity_id
_entity_poly.type
_entity_poly.pdbx_seq_one_letter_code
_entity_poly.pdbx_strand_id
1 'polypeptide(L)'
;MAIRILNQWTDAINEGRTEDVASLYSEGAVLVSTFSPSPITSHDSIRNYFINLHSRPGAGVSIDKESINEQTIEGGTSILSGMYTFHFEEDGEKIECEARFTFVIGTELDRPILHHHSSQRP
;
A
#
# COMPACT_ATOMS: atom_id res chain seq x y z
N MET A 1 -6.12 -11.25 -10.87
CA MET A 1 -6.87 -10.76 -9.69
C MET A 1 -6.04 -9.78 -8.87
N ALA A 2 -4.74 -10.01 -8.69
CA ALA A 2 -3.86 -9.14 -7.91
C ALA A 2 -3.90 -7.66 -8.34
N ILE A 3 -3.83 -7.37 -9.65
CA ILE A 3 -3.92 -5.98 -10.16
C ILE A 3 -5.23 -5.28 -9.76
N ARG A 4 -6.33 -6.02 -9.68
CA ARG A 4 -7.61 -5.46 -9.19
C ARG A 4 -7.49 -5.04 -7.72
N ILE A 5 -6.82 -5.83 -6.89
CA ILE A 5 -6.56 -5.49 -5.48
C ILE A 5 -5.66 -4.25 -5.37
N LEU A 6 -4.63 -4.14 -6.22
CA LEU A 6 -3.79 -2.93 -6.27
C LEU A 6 -4.60 -1.68 -6.65
N ASN A 7 -5.50 -1.80 -7.63
CA ASN A 7 -6.38 -0.70 -8.02
C ASN A 7 -7.34 -0.32 -6.88
N GLN A 8 -7.97 -1.30 -6.22
CA GLN A 8 -8.84 -1.06 -5.06
C GLN A 8 -8.09 -0.36 -3.93
N TRP A 9 -6.86 -0.82 -3.64
CA TRP A 9 -5.99 -0.17 -2.66
C TRP A 9 -5.68 1.27 -3.07
N THR A 10 -5.32 1.50 -4.33
CA THR A 10 -5.01 2.83 -4.87
C THR A 10 -6.21 3.79 -4.79
N ASP A 11 -7.38 3.32 -5.19
CA ASP A 11 -8.63 4.11 -5.16
C ASP A 11 -9.02 4.44 -3.71
N ALA A 12 -8.93 3.47 -2.80
CA ALA A 12 -9.25 3.69 -1.39
C ALA A 12 -8.27 4.68 -0.71
N ILE A 13 -6.99 4.65 -1.07
CA ILE A 13 -6.02 5.67 -0.65
C ILE A 13 -6.45 7.03 -1.24
N ASN A 14 -6.60 7.15 -2.55
CA ASN A 14 -6.87 8.45 -3.18
C ASN A 14 -8.22 9.09 -2.79
N GLU A 15 -9.19 8.29 -2.35
CA GLU A 15 -10.47 8.76 -1.83
C GLU A 15 -10.47 9.00 -0.31
N GLY A 16 -9.36 8.73 0.39
CA GLY A 16 -9.26 8.89 1.84
C GLY A 16 -10.05 7.86 2.66
N ARG A 17 -10.43 6.73 2.06
CA ARG A 17 -11.19 5.65 2.71
C ARG A 17 -10.25 4.72 3.48
N THR A 18 -9.69 5.22 4.57
CA THR A 18 -8.67 4.52 5.38
C THR A 18 -9.15 3.18 5.92
N GLU A 19 -10.44 3.06 6.24
CA GLU A 19 -11.07 1.78 6.65
C GLU A 19 -11.07 0.76 5.52
N ASP A 20 -11.41 1.19 4.30
CA ASP A 20 -11.41 0.32 3.13
C ASP A 20 -9.99 -0.14 2.80
N VAL A 21 -9.01 0.77 2.90
CA VAL A 21 -7.58 0.42 2.77
C VAL A 21 -7.18 -0.63 3.80
N ALA A 22 -7.49 -0.40 5.08
CA ALA A 22 -7.15 -1.33 6.15
C ALA A 22 -7.82 -2.69 5.93
N SER A 23 -9.09 -2.72 5.50
CA SER A 23 -9.83 -3.96 5.26
C SER A 23 -9.19 -4.89 4.23
N LEU A 24 -8.36 -4.36 3.31
CA LEU A 24 -7.62 -5.18 2.36
C LEU A 24 -6.49 -6.00 3.00
N TYR A 25 -6.00 -5.62 4.19
CA TYR A 25 -4.91 -6.30 4.89
C TYR A 25 -5.44 -7.43 5.76
N SER A 26 -4.89 -8.64 5.61
CA SER A 26 -5.20 -9.77 6.50
C SER A 26 -4.84 -9.46 7.96
N GLU A 27 -5.40 -10.21 8.91
CA GLU A 27 -5.14 -10.00 10.35
C GLU A 27 -3.67 -10.15 10.73
N GLY A 28 -2.95 -11.05 10.05
CA GLY A 28 -1.52 -11.30 10.24
C GLY A 28 -0.62 -10.54 9.26
N ALA A 29 -1.15 -9.54 8.54
CA ALA A 29 -0.37 -8.83 7.54
C ALA A 29 0.81 -8.08 8.15
N VAL A 30 1.92 -8.05 7.43
CA VAL A 30 3.10 -7.23 7.78
C VAL A 30 3.27 -6.11 6.76
N LEU A 31 3.36 -4.89 7.26
CA LEU A 31 3.64 -3.69 6.48
C LEU A 31 5.03 -3.15 6.86
N VAL A 32 5.96 -3.19 5.91
CA VAL A 32 7.24 -2.47 5.98
C VAL A 32 7.06 -1.20 5.16
N SER A 33 6.64 -0.10 5.79
CA SER A 33 6.23 1.12 5.10
C SER A 33 7.37 2.11 4.87
N THR A 34 7.19 3.04 3.92
CA THR A 34 8.13 4.15 3.64
C THR A 34 8.35 5.10 4.82
N PHE A 35 7.30 5.39 5.60
CA PHE A 35 7.29 6.46 6.61
C PHE A 35 7.31 5.95 8.05
N SER A 36 7.62 4.67 8.26
CA SER A 36 7.78 4.07 9.60
C SER A 36 9.19 3.51 9.75
N PRO A 37 9.90 3.79 10.86
CA PRO A 37 11.21 3.22 11.13
C PRO A 37 11.16 1.73 11.50
N SER A 38 9.98 1.16 11.76
CA SER A 38 9.82 -0.23 12.18
C SER A 38 8.69 -0.91 11.41
N PRO A 39 8.79 -2.24 11.15
CA PRO A 39 7.70 -3.01 10.59
C PRO A 39 6.44 -2.90 11.43
N ILE A 40 5.30 -2.78 10.76
CA ILE A 40 3.97 -2.71 11.36
C ILE A 40 3.35 -4.10 11.21
N THR A 41 3.01 -4.73 12.33
CA THR A 41 2.68 -6.17 12.39
C THR A 41 1.32 -6.49 13.00
N SER A 42 0.50 -5.48 13.29
CA SER A 42 -0.88 -5.66 13.72
C SER A 42 -1.84 -4.89 12.82
N HIS A 43 -3.03 -5.45 12.61
CA HIS A 43 -4.06 -4.83 11.78
C HIS A 43 -4.43 -3.41 12.24
N ASP A 44 -4.62 -3.21 13.55
CA ASP A 44 -4.92 -1.89 14.11
C ASP A 44 -3.79 -0.88 13.85
N SER A 45 -2.53 -1.31 13.88
CA SER A 45 -1.39 -0.42 13.59
C SER A 45 -1.31 -0.09 12.10
N ILE A 46 -1.66 -1.02 11.21
CA ILE A 46 -1.77 -0.77 9.76
C ILE A 46 -2.88 0.25 9.49
N ARG A 47 -4.04 0.08 10.13
CA ARG A 47 -5.14 1.06 10.06
C ARG A 47 -4.68 2.45 10.51
N ASN A 48 -4.05 2.54 11.69
CA ASN A 48 -3.55 3.81 12.21
C ASN A 48 -2.50 4.46 11.31
N TYR A 49 -1.64 3.66 10.66
CA TYR A 49 -0.68 4.16 9.69
C TYR A 49 -1.37 4.88 8.53
N PHE A 50 -2.42 4.31 7.94
CA PHE A 50 -3.15 4.94 6.84
C PHE A 50 -4.00 6.13 7.30
N ILE A 51 -4.54 6.12 8.52
CA ILE A 51 -5.17 7.31 9.13
C ILE A 51 -4.15 8.44 9.24
N ASN A 52 -2.95 8.16 9.75
CA ASN A 52 -1.89 9.16 9.88
C ASN A 52 -1.43 9.68 8.51
N LEU A 53 -1.29 8.81 7.51
CA LEU A 53 -0.97 9.23 6.14
C LEU A 53 -2.01 10.23 5.61
N HIS A 54 -3.30 9.96 5.80
CA HIS A 54 -4.40 10.81 5.32
C HIS A 54 -4.66 12.06 6.15
N SER A 55 -4.09 12.15 7.35
CA SER A 55 -4.09 13.41 8.10
C SER A 55 -3.24 14.49 7.43
N ARG A 56 -2.37 14.12 6.48
CA ARG A 56 -1.59 15.06 5.67
C ARG A 56 -2.46 15.59 4.52
N PRO A 57 -2.59 16.92 4.34
CA PRO A 57 -3.39 17.47 3.25
C PRO A 57 -2.90 16.98 1.88
N GLY A 58 -3.82 16.76 0.95
CA GLY A 58 -3.48 16.27 -0.40
C GLY A 58 -2.84 14.87 -0.44
N ALA A 59 -2.96 14.08 0.63
CA ALA A 59 -2.43 12.71 0.67
C ALA A 59 -3.02 11.83 -0.42
N GLY A 60 -2.15 11.13 -1.15
CA GLY A 60 -2.54 10.19 -2.20
C GLY A 60 -1.35 9.41 -2.74
N VAL A 61 -1.61 8.57 -3.74
CA VAL A 61 -0.62 7.72 -4.41
C VAL A 61 -0.88 7.61 -5.91
N SER A 62 0.20 7.68 -6.69
CA SER A 62 0.19 7.51 -8.14
C SER A 62 1.02 6.28 -8.51
N ILE A 63 0.40 5.28 -9.13
CA ILE A 63 1.08 4.06 -9.57
C ILE A 63 1.76 4.29 -10.93
N ASP A 64 3.04 3.94 -11.05
CA ASP A 64 3.68 3.79 -12.36
C ASP A 64 3.29 2.45 -12.96
N LYS A 65 2.30 2.46 -13.85
CA LYS A 65 1.72 1.26 -14.46
C LYS A 65 2.71 0.48 -15.31
N GLU A 66 3.70 1.14 -15.89
CA GLU A 66 4.69 0.48 -16.76
C GLU A 66 5.74 -0.27 -15.93
N SER A 67 5.92 0.09 -14.67
CA SER A 67 6.84 -0.58 -13.74
C SER A 67 6.29 -1.87 -13.12
N ILE A 68 5.00 -2.17 -13.29
CA ILE A 68 4.34 -3.26 -12.58
C ILE A 68 4.79 -4.62 -13.11
N ASN A 69 5.24 -5.47 -12.20
CA ASN A 69 5.55 -6.87 -12.43
C ASN A 69 4.62 -7.75 -11.59
N GLU A 70 4.06 -8.81 -12.18
CA GLU A 70 3.24 -9.81 -11.50
C GLU A 70 3.91 -11.18 -11.58
N GLN A 71 4.06 -11.83 -10.41
CA GLN A 71 4.53 -13.21 -10.29
C GLN A 71 3.43 -14.03 -9.62
N THR A 72 2.88 -15.01 -10.33
CA THR A 72 1.91 -15.94 -9.75
C THR A 72 2.65 -17.13 -9.13
N ILE A 73 2.30 -17.46 -7.90
CA ILE A 73 2.83 -18.58 -7.12
C ILE A 73 1.69 -19.60 -6.96
N GLU A 74 2.05 -20.88 -6.78
CA GLU A 74 1.07 -21.92 -6.45
C GLU A 74 0.26 -21.57 -5.18
N GLY A 75 -0.95 -22.12 -5.10
CA GLY A 75 -1.82 -21.92 -3.93
C GLY A 75 -2.58 -20.59 -3.91
N GLY A 76 -2.83 -19.96 -5.06
CA GLY A 76 -3.63 -18.75 -5.15
C GLY A 76 -2.95 -17.52 -4.54
N THR A 77 -1.62 -17.44 -4.65
CA THR A 77 -0.83 -16.30 -4.19
C THR A 77 -0.18 -15.60 -5.38
N SER A 78 -0.19 -14.28 -5.38
CA SER A 78 0.50 -13.45 -6.36
C SER A 78 1.38 -12.44 -5.67
N ILE A 79 2.54 -12.15 -6.26
CA ILE A 79 3.40 -11.04 -5.88
C ILE A 79 3.26 -9.95 -6.94
N LEU A 80 2.90 -8.74 -6.51
CA LEU A 80 3.01 -7.55 -7.34
C LEU A 80 4.19 -6.72 -6.85
N SER A 81 5.02 -6.25 -7.77
CA SER A 81 6.05 -5.26 -7.47
C SER A 81 6.10 -4.18 -8.53
N GLY A 82 6.64 -3.02 -8.18
CA GLY A 82 6.73 -1.89 -9.08
C GLY A 82 7.11 -0.61 -8.34
N MET A 83 6.75 0.51 -8.95
CA MET A 83 6.99 1.86 -8.48
C MET A 83 5.67 2.60 -8.27
N TYR A 84 5.63 3.42 -7.23
CA TYR A 84 4.59 4.44 -7.09
C TYR A 84 5.19 5.71 -6.50
N THR A 85 4.40 6.78 -6.51
CA THR A 85 4.75 8.04 -5.87
C THR A 85 3.65 8.42 -4.89
N PHE A 86 3.99 8.46 -3.60
CA PHE A 86 3.14 9.12 -2.61
C PHE A 86 3.24 10.62 -2.79
N HIS A 87 2.13 11.33 -2.61
CA HIS A 87 2.10 12.78 -2.57
C HIS A 87 1.26 13.25 -1.39
N PHE A 88 1.65 14.37 -0.78
CA PHE A 88 0.95 15.05 0.31
C PHE A 88 1.57 16.43 0.51
N GLU A 89 0.98 17.25 1.38
CA GLU A 89 1.51 18.55 1.78
C GLU A 89 2.15 18.46 3.18
N GLU A 90 3.30 19.14 3.35
CA GLU A 90 3.99 19.33 4.62
C GLU A 90 4.48 20.78 4.68
N ASP A 91 4.16 21.51 5.76
CA ASP A 91 4.48 22.93 5.94
C ASP A 91 4.08 23.86 4.77
N GLY A 92 3.00 23.51 4.07
CA GLY A 92 2.48 24.26 2.91
C GLY A 92 3.20 23.97 1.59
N GLU A 93 4.17 23.05 1.59
CA GLU A 93 4.84 22.56 0.39
C GLU A 93 4.31 21.20 -0.03
N LYS A 94 4.17 21.00 -1.35
CA LYS A 94 3.82 19.69 -1.91
C LYS A 94 5.05 18.78 -1.90
N ILE A 95 4.94 17.66 -1.22
CA ILE A 95 5.95 16.60 -1.15
C ILE A 95 5.55 15.47 -2.10
N GLU A 96 6.54 14.96 -2.85
CA GLU A 96 6.42 13.73 -3.63
C GLU A 96 7.51 12.75 -3.21
N CYS A 97 7.11 11.52 -2.89
CA CYS A 97 8.00 10.46 -2.44
C CYS A 97 7.84 9.26 -3.37
N GLU A 98 8.78 9.12 -4.31
CA GLU A 98 8.89 7.95 -5.18
C GLU A 98 9.39 6.75 -4.37
N ALA A 99 8.73 5.61 -4.51
CA ALA A 99 9.05 4.40 -3.77
C ALA A 99 8.84 3.14 -4.62
N ARG A 100 9.61 2.11 -4.28
CA ARG A 100 9.40 0.75 -4.78
C ARG A 100 8.44 0.05 -3.84
N PHE A 101 7.53 -0.75 -4.38
CA PHE A 101 6.62 -1.57 -3.60
C PHE A 101 6.72 -3.05 -3.96
N THR A 102 6.34 -3.88 -2.99
CA THR A 102 6.01 -5.30 -3.14
C THR A 102 4.74 -5.58 -2.35
N PHE A 103 3.71 -6.13 -2.99
CA PHE A 103 2.55 -6.72 -2.34
C PHE A 103 2.57 -8.24 -2.52
N VAL A 104 2.39 -8.98 -1.43
CA VAL A 104 2.05 -10.40 -1.47
C VAL A 104 0.55 -10.52 -1.24
N ILE A 105 -0.15 -11.12 -2.20
CA ILE A 105 -1.60 -11.10 -2.31
C ILE A 105 -2.13 -12.54 -2.36
N GLY A 106 -2.98 -12.93 -1.42
CA GLY A 106 -3.79 -14.15 -1.51
C GLY A 106 -5.05 -13.85 -2.31
N THR A 107 -5.15 -14.31 -3.56
CA THR A 107 -6.19 -13.87 -4.51
C THR A 107 -7.61 -14.33 -4.16
N GLU A 108 -7.72 -15.38 -3.36
CA GLU A 108 -9.00 -15.98 -2.94
C GLU A 108 -9.42 -15.58 -1.51
N LEU A 109 -8.69 -14.66 -0.87
CA LEU A 109 -8.98 -14.22 0.50
C LEU A 109 -9.80 -12.93 0.52
N ASP A 110 -10.74 -12.82 1.46
CA ASP A 110 -11.53 -11.61 1.67
C ASP A 110 -10.66 -10.39 2.03
N ARG A 111 -9.55 -10.64 2.74
CA ARG A 111 -8.53 -9.65 3.15
C ARG A 111 -7.21 -10.00 2.47
N PRO A 112 -7.05 -9.62 1.20
CA PRO A 112 -6.11 -10.27 0.28
C PRO A 112 -4.64 -9.90 0.49
N ILE A 113 -4.30 -8.79 1.15
CA ILE A 113 -2.91 -8.37 1.34
C ILE A 113 -2.30 -9.09 2.55
N LEU A 114 -1.32 -9.96 2.28
CA LEU A 114 -0.58 -10.75 3.27
C LEU A 114 0.72 -10.04 3.70
N HIS A 115 1.36 -9.34 2.79
CA HIS A 115 2.57 -8.56 3.06
C HIS A 115 2.61 -7.35 2.12
N HIS A 116 3.08 -6.22 2.65
CA HIS A 116 3.36 -5.02 1.86
C HIS A 116 4.71 -4.47 2.29
N HIS A 117 5.66 -4.41 1.36
CA HIS A 117 6.90 -3.68 1.54
C HIS A 117 6.87 -2.44 0.65
N SER A 118 7.14 -1.28 1.21
CA SER A 118 7.35 -0.03 0.51
C SER A 118 8.61 0.65 0.99
N SER A 119 9.45 1.07 0.05
CA SER A 119 10.73 1.67 0.37
C SER A 119 11.06 2.79 -0.60
N GLN A 120 11.37 3.95 -0.05
CA GLN A 120 11.72 5.14 -0.82
C GLN A 120 12.84 4.81 -1.82
N ARG A 121 12.72 5.37 -3.02
CA ARG A 121 13.79 5.30 -4.01
C ARG A 121 15.05 5.96 -3.41
N PRO A 122 16.20 5.27 -3.39
CA PRO A 122 17.44 5.81 -2.84
C PRO A 122 17.92 7.07 -3.55
#